data_AF-A0A9X3X6Z8-F1
#
_entry.id   AF-A0A9X3X6Z8-F1
#
_cell.length_a   1.000
_cell.length_b   1.000
_cell.length_c   1.000
_cell.angle_alpha   90.00
_cell.angle_beta   90.00
_cell.angle_gamma   90.00
#
_symmetry.space_group_name_H-M   'P 1'
#
loop_
_entity.id
_entity.type
_entity.pdbx_description
1 polymer ?
#
loop_
_entity_poly.entity_id
_entity_poly.type
_entity_poly.pdbx_seq_one_letter_code
_entity_poly.pdbx_strand_id
1 'polypeptide(L)'
;MMRGTGIRWALGFVAIGTLHGVGCAREPEADDEGAVAALSQALAESPLGKPASCGLVEYRAPTTWTTTAQDGFEMLTSPDSRAHILLAPLKASDTLAGKRDAALAVFGATEVRLAEERSIRVGEGQLEAKASDGACRIAMGEAGFQYAVVDAGREEKTFVFYLFEKSAPESTRTEGMRMIASFRAKF
;
A
#
# COMPACT_ATOMS: atom_id res chain seq x y z
N MET A 1 -12.92 -27.06 23.68
CA MET A 1 -13.00 -26.97 22.21
C MET A 1 -13.69 -25.66 21.85
N MET A 2 -12.92 -24.60 21.59
CA MET A 2 -13.47 -23.31 21.16
C MET A 2 -13.30 -23.20 19.64
N ARG A 3 -14.40 -23.08 18.92
CA ARG A 3 -14.43 -22.85 17.46
C ARG A 3 -14.08 -21.38 17.23
N GLY A 4 -12.88 -21.12 16.72
CA GLY A 4 -12.49 -19.79 16.24
C GLY A 4 -13.23 -19.48 14.95
N THR A 5 -14.16 -18.52 15.00
CA THR A 5 -14.75 -17.89 13.83
C THR A 5 -13.68 -17.12 13.07
N GLY A 6 -13.23 -17.67 11.95
CA GLY A 6 -12.33 -16.98 11.02
C GLY A 6 -13.01 -15.75 10.43
N ILE A 7 -12.47 -14.57 10.74
CA ILE A 7 -12.85 -13.32 10.09
C ILE A 7 -12.26 -13.37 8.67
N ARG A 8 -13.12 -13.58 7.67
CA ARG A 8 -12.79 -13.41 6.25
C ARG A 8 -12.70 -11.91 5.97
N TRP A 9 -11.48 -11.42 5.74
CA TRP A 9 -11.28 -10.07 5.22
C TRP A 9 -11.63 -10.08 3.72
N ALA A 10 -12.79 -9.52 3.39
CA ALA A 10 -13.10 -9.13 2.03
C ALA A 10 -12.37 -7.81 1.75
N LEU A 11 -11.10 -7.90 1.36
CA LEU A 11 -10.47 -6.80 0.62
C LEU A 11 -11.13 -6.79 -0.75
N GLY A 12 -11.91 -5.74 -1.03
CA GLY A 12 -12.54 -5.52 -2.33
C GLY A 12 -11.46 -5.37 -3.40
N PHE A 13 -11.22 -6.46 -4.13
CA PHE A 13 -10.47 -6.43 -5.37
C PHE A 13 -11.43 -5.98 -6.48
N VAL A 14 -11.16 -4.83 -7.10
CA VAL A 14 -11.68 -4.56 -8.44
C VAL A 14 -10.78 -5.31 -9.42
N ALA A 15 -11.16 -6.55 -9.72
CA ALA A 15 -10.59 -7.31 -10.83
C ALA A 15 -11.30 -6.85 -12.12
N ILE A 16 -10.59 -6.11 -12.97
CA ILE A 16 -11.08 -5.76 -14.30
C ILE A 16 -10.88 -6.97 -15.22
N GLY A 17 -12.00 -7.65 -15.54
CA GLY A 17 -12.21 -8.33 -16.82
C GLY A 17 -12.04 -9.85 -16.89
N THR A 18 -13.15 -10.60 -17.03
CA THR A 18 -13.58 -11.18 -18.32
C THR A 18 -14.94 -11.90 -18.18
N LEU A 19 -15.88 -11.57 -19.08
CA LEU A 19 -17.17 -12.25 -19.27
C LEU A 19 -16.99 -13.71 -19.71
N HIS A 20 -17.86 -14.61 -19.26
CA HIS A 20 -18.65 -15.56 -20.08
C HIS A 20 -19.75 -16.23 -19.21
N GLY A 21 -21.03 -15.91 -19.52
CA GLY A 21 -22.27 -16.71 -19.46
C GLY A 21 -22.60 -17.62 -18.26
N VAL A 22 -23.83 -17.86 -17.80
CA VAL A 22 -25.23 -17.55 -18.19
C VAL A 22 -26.06 -17.84 -16.91
N GLY A 23 -27.05 -17.02 -16.56
CA GLY A 23 -28.06 -17.42 -15.56
C GLY A 23 -28.84 -16.24 -14.98
N CYS A 24 -30.08 -16.07 -15.43
CA CYS A 24 -30.98 -14.98 -15.08
C CYS A 24 -31.26 -14.83 -13.57
N ALA A 25 -30.97 -13.64 -13.04
CA ALA A 25 -31.78 -12.98 -12.01
C ALA A 25 -31.55 -11.47 -12.13
N ARG A 26 -32.63 -10.71 -12.24
CA ARG A 26 -32.62 -9.25 -12.41
C ARG A 26 -32.43 -8.62 -11.02
N GLU A 27 -31.19 -8.41 -10.62
CA GLU A 27 -30.83 -7.54 -9.49
C GLU A 27 -30.77 -6.08 -9.97
N PRO A 28 -31.15 -5.09 -9.13
CA PRO A 28 -31.01 -3.69 -9.50
C PRO A 28 -29.54 -3.38 -9.75
N GLU A 29 -29.25 -2.83 -10.93
CA GLU A 29 -27.93 -2.36 -11.37
C GLU A 29 -27.34 -1.45 -10.28
N ALA A 30 -26.42 -2.00 -9.49
CA ALA A 30 -25.49 -1.19 -8.74
C ALA A 30 -24.64 -0.49 -9.79
N ASP A 31 -24.89 0.80 -9.93
CA ASP A 31 -24.18 1.73 -10.80
C ASP A 31 -22.69 1.76 -10.39
N ASP A 32 -21.91 0.82 -10.94
CA ASP A 32 -20.46 0.73 -10.78
C ASP A 32 -19.78 2.04 -11.22
N GLU A 33 -20.42 2.83 -12.08
CA GLU A 33 -19.96 4.14 -12.52
C GLU A 33 -20.01 5.18 -11.39
N GLY A 34 -21.04 5.12 -10.54
CA GLY A 34 -21.19 6.01 -9.38
C GLY A 34 -20.16 5.76 -8.28
N ALA A 35 -19.78 4.51 -8.05
CA ALA A 35 -18.75 4.15 -7.07
C ALA A 35 -17.35 4.59 -7.53
N VAL A 36 -17.04 4.44 -8.83
CA VAL A 36 -15.78 4.90 -9.44
C VAL A 36 -15.72 6.44 -9.47
N ALA A 37 -16.84 7.12 -9.73
CA ALA A 37 -16.92 8.57 -9.71
C ALA A 37 -16.74 9.15 -8.29
N ALA A 38 -17.36 8.55 -7.27
CA ALA A 38 -17.21 8.98 -5.88
C ALA A 38 -15.78 8.77 -5.35
N LEU A 39 -15.14 7.65 -5.69
CA LEU A 39 -13.72 7.44 -5.44
C LEU A 39 -12.88 8.48 -6.20
N SER A 40 -13.12 8.71 -7.49
CA SER A 40 -12.40 9.72 -8.28
C SER A 40 -12.55 11.14 -7.72
N GLN A 41 -13.69 11.48 -7.13
CA GLN A 41 -13.97 12.79 -6.55
C GLN A 41 -13.34 12.95 -5.15
N ALA A 42 -13.37 11.91 -4.30
CA ALA A 42 -12.63 11.89 -3.04
C ALA A 42 -11.09 11.88 -3.25
N LEU A 43 -10.64 11.26 -4.35
CA LEU A 43 -9.26 11.32 -4.83
C LEU A 43 -8.88 12.72 -5.37
N ALA A 44 -9.77 13.71 -5.40
CA ALA A 44 -9.45 15.09 -5.78
C ALA A 44 -9.25 16.04 -4.58
N GLU A 45 -9.61 15.65 -3.36
CA GLU A 45 -9.78 16.60 -2.24
C GLU A 45 -8.49 16.94 -1.48
N SER A 46 -7.49 16.05 -1.47
CA SER A 46 -6.15 16.37 -0.91
C SER A 46 -5.12 16.54 -2.02
N PRO A 47 -4.41 17.69 -2.14
CA PRO A 47 -3.38 17.87 -3.14
C PRO A 47 -2.15 17.02 -2.79
N LEU A 48 -1.70 16.21 -3.75
CA LEU A 48 -0.36 15.63 -3.70
C LEU A 48 0.68 16.72 -3.93
N GLY A 49 1.83 16.57 -3.30
CA GLY A 49 2.92 17.52 -3.31
C GLY A 49 3.73 17.53 -4.62
N LYS A 50 4.88 18.20 -4.54
CA LYS A 50 5.88 18.15 -5.61
C LYS A 50 6.45 16.72 -5.71
N PRO A 51 6.88 16.30 -6.91
CA PRO A 51 7.56 15.01 -7.07
C PRO A 51 8.80 14.90 -6.18
N ALA A 52 8.97 13.74 -5.57
CA ALA A 52 10.13 13.29 -4.80
C ALA A 52 10.59 11.93 -5.35
N SER A 53 11.79 11.48 -4.99
CA SER A 53 12.35 10.23 -5.54
C SER A 53 13.06 9.39 -4.48
N CYS A 54 12.81 8.08 -4.53
CA CYS A 54 13.55 7.07 -3.80
C CYS A 54 14.10 6.07 -4.81
N GLY A 55 15.43 6.08 -5.00
CA GLY A 55 16.07 5.33 -6.08
C GLY A 55 15.56 5.76 -7.46
N LEU A 56 15.11 4.78 -8.25
CA LEU A 56 14.53 4.97 -9.59
C LEU A 56 13.02 5.20 -9.61
N VAL A 57 12.35 5.22 -8.46
CA VAL A 57 10.92 5.53 -8.36
C VAL A 57 10.72 7.00 -7.97
N GLU A 58 9.90 7.68 -8.75
CA GLU A 58 9.37 9.01 -8.44
C GLU A 58 7.94 8.87 -7.89
N TYR A 59 7.58 9.68 -6.90
CA TYR A 59 6.26 9.71 -6.27
C TYR A 59 5.90 11.12 -5.83
N ARG A 60 4.64 11.33 -5.48
CA ARG A 60 4.16 12.58 -4.88
C ARG A 60 3.56 12.29 -3.52
N ALA A 61 4.23 12.75 -2.47
CA ALA A 61 3.74 12.62 -1.09
C ALA A 61 2.50 13.50 -0.87
N PRO A 62 1.54 13.11 -0.01
CA PRO A 62 0.47 14.01 0.40
C PRO A 62 1.06 15.22 1.14
N THR A 63 0.58 16.43 0.83
CA THR A 63 1.16 17.67 1.38
C THR A 63 1.01 17.82 2.89
N THR A 64 0.08 17.09 3.49
CA THR A 64 -0.20 17.05 4.93
C THR A 64 0.71 16.10 5.69
N TRP A 65 1.38 15.17 5.00
CA TRP A 65 2.24 14.17 5.63
C TRP A 65 3.63 14.74 5.90
N THR A 66 4.25 14.25 6.97
CA THR A 66 5.63 14.62 7.33
C THR A 66 6.60 13.58 6.80
N THR A 67 7.74 14.03 6.26
CA THR A 67 8.80 13.16 5.75
C THR A 67 10.03 13.27 6.64
N THR A 68 10.56 12.13 7.07
CA THR A 68 11.77 12.03 7.90
C THR A 68 12.66 10.89 7.40
N ALA A 69 13.94 10.91 7.77
CA ALA A 69 14.84 9.78 7.53
C ALA A 69 14.99 8.97 8.82
N GLN A 70 14.76 7.66 8.75
CA GLN A 70 14.84 6.76 9.90
C GLN A 70 15.37 5.38 9.49
N ASP A 71 16.41 4.90 10.15
CA ASP A 71 16.96 3.54 10.01
C ASP A 71 17.22 3.10 8.55
N GLY A 72 17.64 4.04 7.70
CA GLY A 72 17.91 3.79 6.28
C GLY A 72 16.67 3.82 5.38
N PHE A 73 15.52 4.25 5.90
CA PHE A 73 14.29 4.52 5.17
C PHE A 73 14.01 6.02 5.10
N GLU A 74 13.40 6.45 4.00
CA GLU A 74 12.55 7.63 4.03
C GLU A 74 11.18 7.23 4.58
N MET A 75 10.78 7.82 5.70
CA MET A 75 9.52 7.56 6.38
C MET A 75 8.59 8.75 6.22
N LEU A 76 7.43 8.50 5.61
CA LEU A 76 6.32 9.44 5.53
C LEU A 76 5.27 9.06 6.57
N THR A 77 4.83 10.02 7.38
CA THR A 77 3.89 9.82 8.49
C THR A 77 2.68 10.72 8.32
N SER A 78 1.49 10.12 8.45
CA SER A 78 0.22 10.85 8.41
C SER A 78 0.08 11.85 9.57
N PRO A 79 -0.76 12.90 9.44
CA PRO A 79 -0.95 13.90 10.50
C PRO A 79 -1.38 13.32 11.85
N ASP A 80 -2.16 12.24 11.83
CA ASP A 80 -2.65 11.54 13.02
C ASP A 80 -1.69 10.45 13.53
N SER A 81 -0.56 10.24 12.83
CA SER A 81 0.43 9.19 13.12
C SER A 81 -0.14 7.76 13.12
N ARG A 82 -1.25 7.51 12.41
CA ARG A 82 -1.88 6.19 12.31
C ARG A 82 -1.52 5.43 11.03
N ALA A 83 -0.83 6.08 10.11
CA ALA A 83 -0.34 5.46 8.88
C ALA A 83 1.06 5.96 8.53
N HIS A 84 1.88 5.04 8.03
CA HIS A 84 3.28 5.30 7.70
C HIS A 84 3.67 4.59 6.41
N ILE A 85 4.40 5.28 5.55
CA ILE A 85 5.02 4.70 4.36
C ILE A 85 6.54 4.79 4.51
N LEU A 86 7.21 3.65 4.43
CA LEU A 86 8.66 3.55 4.39
C LEU A 86 9.10 3.25 2.96
N LEU A 87 10.06 4.02 2.47
CA LEU A 87 10.69 3.85 1.17
C LEU A 87 12.19 3.65 1.36
N ALA A 88 12.77 2.69 0.64
CA ALA A 88 14.22 2.55 0.56
C ALA A 88 14.65 1.96 -0.79
N PRO A 89 15.82 2.35 -1.33
CA PRO A 89 16.43 1.60 -2.41
C PRO A 89 16.77 0.19 -1.92
N LEU A 90 16.51 -0.80 -2.76
CA LEU A 90 16.84 -2.21 -2.54
C LEU A 90 18.09 -2.56 -3.34
N LYS A 91 19.21 -2.75 -2.65
CA LYS A 91 20.50 -3.11 -3.26
C LYS A 91 20.56 -4.61 -3.53
N ALA A 92 21.49 -5.04 -4.39
CA ALA A 92 21.70 -6.46 -4.70
C ALA A 92 22.04 -7.33 -3.46
N SER A 93 22.65 -6.73 -2.42
CA SER A 93 22.94 -7.41 -1.15
C SER A 93 21.74 -7.51 -0.20
N ASP A 94 20.67 -6.75 -0.46
CA ASP A 94 19.50 -6.73 0.40
C ASP A 94 18.57 -7.90 0.04
N THR A 95 17.88 -8.45 1.06
CA THR A 95 16.80 -9.40 0.85
C THR A 95 15.46 -8.74 1.13
N LEU A 96 14.41 -9.18 0.44
CA LEU A 96 13.05 -8.69 0.69
C LEU A 96 12.62 -8.94 2.14
N ALA A 97 12.83 -10.17 2.63
CA ALA A 97 12.56 -10.52 4.03
C ALA A 97 13.34 -9.64 5.01
N GLY A 98 14.64 -9.40 4.76
CA GLY A 98 15.47 -8.54 5.62
C GLY A 98 14.98 -7.10 5.67
N LYS A 99 14.60 -6.50 4.53
CA LYS A 99 14.03 -5.14 4.50
C LYS A 99 12.66 -5.06 5.16
N ARG A 100 11.80 -6.06 4.95
CA ARG A 100 10.51 -6.18 5.63
C ARG A 100 10.70 -6.25 7.15
N ASP A 101 11.61 -7.09 7.62
CA ASP A 101 11.84 -7.27 9.05
C ASP A 101 12.45 -6.00 9.68
N ALA A 102 13.33 -5.31 8.96
CA ALA A 102 13.84 -3.99 9.36
C ALA A 102 12.72 -2.94 9.45
N ALA A 103 11.81 -2.89 8.46
CA ALA A 103 10.67 -1.98 8.48
C ALA A 103 9.70 -2.30 9.63
N LEU A 104 9.45 -3.58 9.92
CA LEU A 104 8.64 -4.01 11.08
C LEU A 104 9.31 -3.63 12.41
N ALA A 105 10.64 -3.70 12.49
CA ALA A 105 11.40 -3.34 13.68
C ALA A 105 11.31 -1.84 14.02
N VAL A 106 11.23 -0.96 13.01
CA VAL A 106 11.01 0.50 13.19
C VAL A 106 9.78 0.79 14.05
N PHE A 107 8.73 -0.04 13.92
CA PHE A 107 7.47 0.10 14.66
C PHE A 107 7.36 -0.79 15.91
N GLY A 108 8.42 -1.55 16.24
CA GLY A 108 8.37 -2.57 17.29
C GLY A 108 7.28 -3.61 17.04
N ALA A 109 7.04 -3.97 15.78
CA ALA A 109 5.95 -4.88 15.41
C ALA A 109 6.16 -6.29 15.94
N THR A 110 5.09 -6.89 16.46
CA THR A 110 5.02 -8.23 17.03
C THR A 110 3.85 -9.00 16.43
N GLU A 111 3.73 -10.30 16.72
CA GLU A 111 2.65 -11.17 16.21
C GLU A 111 2.46 -11.10 14.68
N VAL A 112 3.57 -11.00 13.95
CA VAL A 112 3.56 -10.80 12.49
C VAL A 112 2.95 -12.00 11.77
N ARG A 113 1.97 -11.73 10.91
CA ARG A 113 1.32 -12.71 10.03
C ARG A 113 1.43 -12.20 8.60
N LEU A 114 1.81 -13.09 7.69
CA LEU A 114 2.05 -12.76 6.29
C LEU A 114 1.08 -13.53 5.40
N ALA A 115 0.58 -12.85 4.38
CA ALA A 115 -0.09 -13.47 3.25
C ALA A 115 0.94 -13.89 2.19
N GLU A 116 0.49 -14.68 1.22
CA GLU A 116 1.31 -15.09 0.08
C GLU A 116 1.75 -13.88 -0.77
N GLU A 117 2.95 -13.99 -1.34
CA GLU A 117 3.46 -13.00 -2.29
C GLU A 117 2.74 -13.12 -3.63
N ARG A 118 2.48 -11.97 -4.26
CA ARG A 118 1.85 -11.86 -5.57
C ARG A 118 2.57 -10.84 -6.45
N SER A 119 2.52 -11.08 -7.76
CA SER A 119 2.88 -10.04 -8.74
C SER A 119 1.74 -9.06 -8.89
N ILE A 120 2.05 -7.76 -8.87
CA ILE A 120 1.11 -6.67 -9.12
C ILE A 120 1.74 -5.61 -10.02
N ARG A 121 0.94 -4.68 -10.50
CA ARG A 121 1.41 -3.42 -11.08
C ARG A 121 1.04 -2.26 -10.17
N VAL A 122 1.98 -1.33 -10.00
CA VAL A 122 1.79 -0.17 -9.10
C VAL A 122 2.02 1.13 -9.84
N GLY A 123 1.31 2.16 -9.41
CA GLY A 123 1.55 3.52 -9.85
C GLY A 123 0.99 3.87 -11.24
N GLU A 124 1.05 5.16 -11.58
CA GLU A 124 0.77 5.70 -12.91
C GLU A 124 1.64 5.04 -13.99
N GLY A 125 2.89 4.71 -13.63
CA GLY A 125 3.83 4.03 -14.53
C GLY A 125 3.55 2.55 -14.76
N GLN A 126 2.56 1.96 -14.07
CA GLN A 126 2.23 0.53 -14.13
C GLN A 126 3.48 -0.35 -13.90
N LEU A 127 4.29 0.03 -12.92
CA LEU A 127 5.57 -0.61 -12.60
C LEU A 127 5.32 -2.02 -12.06
N GLU A 128 6.09 -2.99 -12.57
CA GLU A 128 6.02 -4.37 -12.10
C GLU A 128 6.51 -4.44 -10.63
N ALA A 129 5.76 -5.13 -9.78
CA ALA A 129 6.12 -5.28 -8.38
C ALA A 129 5.79 -6.66 -7.82
N LYS A 130 6.56 -7.08 -6.82
CA LYS A 130 6.25 -8.23 -5.96
C LYS A 130 5.78 -7.72 -4.61
N ALA A 131 4.55 -8.05 -4.23
CA ALA A 131 3.91 -7.54 -3.03
C ALA A 131 3.33 -8.64 -2.15
N SER A 132 3.22 -8.37 -0.85
CA SER A 132 2.54 -9.22 0.12
C SER A 132 1.89 -8.34 1.18
N ASP A 133 0.73 -8.80 1.67
CA ASP A 133 0.03 -8.17 2.78
C ASP A 133 0.39 -8.88 4.08
N GLY A 134 0.20 -8.18 5.19
CA GLY A 134 0.34 -8.76 6.51
C GLY A 134 -0.45 -8.02 7.57
N ALA A 135 -0.40 -8.61 8.76
CA ALA A 135 -0.95 -8.02 9.96
C ALA A 135 0.05 -8.19 11.11
N CYS A 136 0.04 -7.25 12.04
CA CYS A 136 0.90 -7.28 13.22
C CYS A 136 0.23 -6.54 14.39
N ARG A 137 0.90 -6.60 15.55
CA ARG A 137 0.60 -5.76 16.71
C ARG A 137 1.77 -4.78 16.93
N ILE A 138 1.44 -3.50 17.05
CA ILE A 138 2.36 -2.42 17.41
C ILE A 138 1.94 -1.81 18.75
N ALA A 139 2.72 -0.85 19.28
CA ALA A 139 2.42 -0.21 20.56
C ALA A 139 0.99 0.39 20.64
N MET A 140 0.48 0.89 19.52
CA MET A 140 -0.85 1.51 19.42
C MET A 140 -2.00 0.52 19.20
N GLY A 141 -1.71 -0.76 18.90
CA GLY A 141 -2.73 -1.80 18.75
C GLY A 141 -2.51 -2.72 17.55
N GLU A 142 -3.61 -3.25 17.00
CA GLU A 142 -3.58 -4.06 15.77
C GLU A 142 -3.35 -3.16 14.55
N ALA A 143 -2.44 -3.59 13.67
CA ALA A 143 -2.13 -2.90 12.43
C ALA A 143 -2.12 -3.86 11.24
N GLY A 144 -2.56 -3.35 10.09
CA GLY A 144 -2.32 -3.97 8.80
C GLY A 144 -1.05 -3.39 8.18
N PHE A 145 -0.39 -4.17 7.33
CA PHE A 145 0.67 -3.63 6.49
C PHE A 145 0.66 -4.29 5.11
N GLN A 146 1.24 -3.59 4.15
CA GLN A 146 1.55 -4.10 2.83
C GLN A 146 2.98 -3.74 2.51
N TYR A 147 3.70 -4.62 1.82
CA TYR A 147 5.03 -4.30 1.33
C TYR A 147 5.20 -4.76 -0.10
N ALA A 148 6.03 -4.05 -0.84
CA ALA A 148 6.31 -4.33 -2.23
C ALA A 148 7.77 -4.05 -2.58
N VAL A 149 8.31 -4.82 -3.51
CA VAL A 149 9.52 -4.48 -4.26
C VAL A 149 9.08 -4.05 -5.64
N VAL A 150 9.30 -2.78 -5.96
CA VAL A 150 8.94 -2.15 -7.22
C VAL A 150 10.15 -2.15 -8.16
N ASP A 151 9.97 -2.67 -9.36
CA ASP A 151 10.97 -2.70 -10.42
C ASP A 151 10.70 -1.58 -11.43
N ALA A 152 11.62 -0.62 -11.50
CA ALA A 152 11.54 0.51 -12.43
C ALA A 152 12.29 0.24 -13.75
N GLY A 153 12.72 -1.00 -14.03
CA GLY A 153 13.32 -1.38 -15.32
C GLY A 153 14.84 -1.29 -15.38
N ARG A 154 15.54 -1.36 -14.24
CA ARG A 154 17.01 -1.46 -14.13
C ARG A 154 17.39 -2.32 -12.92
N GLU A 155 18.69 -2.48 -12.65
CA GLU A 155 19.19 -3.29 -11.52
C GLU A 155 18.75 -2.77 -10.14
N GLU A 156 18.44 -1.48 -10.01
CA GLU A 156 17.99 -0.89 -8.76
C GLU A 156 16.46 -1.00 -8.59
N LYS A 157 16.03 -1.66 -7.53
CA LYS A 157 14.62 -1.79 -7.15
C LYS A 157 14.30 -0.90 -5.96
N THR A 158 13.03 -0.57 -5.76
CA THR A 158 12.60 0.21 -4.59
C THR A 158 11.75 -0.65 -3.68
N PHE A 159 12.12 -0.74 -2.41
CA PHE A 159 11.31 -1.34 -1.37
C PHE A 159 10.34 -0.30 -0.82
N VAL A 160 9.08 -0.71 -0.67
CA VAL A 160 7.97 0.11 -0.17
C VAL A 160 7.28 -0.69 0.91
N PHE A 161 7.05 -0.09 2.07
CA PHE A 161 6.32 -0.69 3.16
C PHE A 161 5.29 0.30 3.67
N TYR A 162 4.02 -0.07 3.61
CA TYR A 162 2.90 0.73 4.06
C TYR A 162 2.26 0.08 5.28
N LEU A 163 2.30 0.75 6.42
CA LEU A 163 1.66 0.31 7.66
C LEU A 163 0.54 1.26 8.02
N PHE A 164 -0.57 0.70 8.48
CA PHE A 164 -1.73 1.46 8.93
C PHE A 164 -2.38 0.75 10.12
N GLU A 165 -2.70 1.51 11.14
CA GLU A 165 -3.48 1.00 12.26
C GLU A 165 -4.87 0.59 11.80
N LYS A 166 -5.45 -0.42 12.47
CA LYS A 166 -6.85 -0.81 12.26
C LYS A 166 -7.82 0.35 12.47
N SER A 167 -7.44 1.30 13.33
CA SER A 167 -8.20 2.49 13.68
C SER A 167 -7.88 3.71 12.80
N ALA A 168 -7.00 3.58 11.79
CA ALA A 168 -6.65 4.66 10.89
C ALA A 168 -7.89 5.13 10.10
N PRO A 169 -8.16 6.44 10.03
CA PRO A 169 -9.23 7.00 9.20
C PRO A 169 -9.13 6.51 7.76
N GLU A 170 -10.27 6.32 7.11
CA GLU A 170 -10.30 5.92 5.71
C GLU A 170 -9.63 6.96 4.80
N SER A 171 -9.81 8.25 5.09
CA SER A 171 -9.11 9.34 4.38
C SER A 171 -7.59 9.20 4.46
N THR A 172 -7.05 8.95 5.66
CA THR A 172 -5.61 8.69 5.87
C THR A 172 -5.15 7.49 5.05
N ARG A 173 -5.94 6.41 5.04
CA ARG A 173 -5.60 5.21 4.28
C ARG A 173 -5.58 5.47 2.77
N THR A 174 -6.58 6.19 2.28
CA THR A 174 -6.73 6.60 0.88
C THR A 174 -5.60 7.52 0.43
N GLU A 175 -5.17 8.48 1.26
CA GLU A 175 -4.02 9.33 0.95
C GLU A 175 -2.73 8.55 0.77
N GLY A 176 -2.47 7.57 1.66
CA GLY A 176 -1.31 6.68 1.51
C GLY A 176 -1.37 5.87 0.22
N MET A 177 -2.54 5.32 -0.12
CA MET A 177 -2.73 4.60 -1.38
C MET A 177 -2.59 5.50 -2.61
N ARG A 178 -3.03 6.76 -2.54
CA ARG A 178 -2.84 7.75 -3.61
C ARG A 178 -1.37 8.04 -3.87
N MET A 179 -0.57 8.15 -2.83
CA MET A 179 0.87 8.30 -2.97
C MET A 179 1.46 7.10 -3.71
N ILE A 180 1.13 5.88 -3.33
CA ILE A 180 1.60 4.65 -4.00
C ILE A 180 1.09 4.61 -5.46
N ALA A 181 -0.15 5.03 -5.71
CA ALA A 181 -0.72 5.15 -7.04
C ALA A 181 -0.04 6.23 -7.91
N SER A 182 0.68 7.18 -7.32
CA SER A 182 1.47 8.19 -8.07
C SER A 182 2.84 7.68 -8.55
N PHE A 183 3.21 6.44 -8.21
CA PHE A 183 4.54 5.92 -8.53
C PHE A 183 4.77 5.85 -10.05
N ARG A 184 5.93 6.33 -10.46
CA ARG A 184 6.41 6.22 -11.85
C ARG A 184 7.91 6.11 -11.89
N ALA A 185 8.43 5.66 -13.01
CA ALA A 185 9.87 5.59 -13.17
C ALA A 185 10.47 6.98 -13.41
N LYS A 186 11.66 7.22 -12.86
CA LYS A 186 12.42 8.47 -12.98
C LYS A 186 13.26 8.46 -14.27
N PHE A 187 12.64 8.62 -15.44
CA PHE A 187 13.34 8.72 -16.73
C PHE A 187 12.80 9.86 -17.59
#